data_AF-A0A7C5TER7-F1
#
_entry.id   AF-A0A7C5TER7-F1
#
_cell.length_a   1.000
_cell.length_b   1.000
_cell.length_c   1.000
_cell.angle_alpha   90.00
_cell.angle_beta   90.00
_cell.angle_gamma   90.00
#
_symmetry.space_group_name_H-M   'P 1'
#
loop_
_entity.id
_entity.type
_entity.pdbx_description
1 polymer ?
#
loop_
_entity_poly.entity_id
_entity_poly.type
_entity_poly.pdbx_seq_one_letter_code
_entity_poly.pdbx_strand_id
1 'polypeptide(L)'
;MNIDNKTLLLLILNVIIILYAFIIVPYTWFLTILFSAILYGALSPLISARRIYFLAAEAPHISLLSVALGIIFYNVLPILSEFSWALVLSLILIYVIAFAIRWGLDPDVVTSATVAFTASSSIIAISYVLSKYSIKYNLWSIILGDPLLTTRDELYVLIGISFIVFSMVLYIF
;
A
#
# COMPACT_ATOMS: atom_id res chain seq x y z
N MET A 1 2.41 -7.82 34.61
CA MET A 1 3.55 -7.46 33.75
C MET A 1 4.10 -6.15 34.28
N ASN A 2 5.29 -6.14 34.89
CA ASN A 2 5.86 -4.90 35.45
C ASN A 2 6.42 -4.09 34.27
N ILE A 3 5.85 -2.91 34.00
CA ILE A 3 6.23 -2.08 32.87
C ILE A 3 7.51 -1.32 33.27
N ASP A 4 8.63 -1.63 32.64
CA ASP A 4 9.90 -0.95 32.93
C ASP A 4 9.78 0.56 32.70
N ASN A 5 10.36 1.38 33.58
CA ASN A 5 10.31 2.85 33.49
C ASN A 5 10.76 3.39 32.11
N LYS A 6 11.65 2.69 31.41
CA LYS A 6 12.07 3.01 30.04
C LYS A 6 10.95 2.81 29.02
N THR A 7 10.19 1.73 29.13
CA THR A 7 9.04 1.46 28.25
C THR A 7 7.91 2.45 28.49
N LEU A 8 7.67 2.83 29.74
CA LEU A 8 6.71 3.88 30.11
C LEU A 8 7.10 5.24 29.50
N LEU A 9 8.39 5.62 29.60
CA LEU A 9 8.90 6.86 28.99
C LEU A 9 8.70 6.88 27.47
N LEU A 10 9.00 5.77 26.79
CA LEU A 10 8.83 5.65 25.34
C LEU A 10 7.35 5.77 24.94
N LEU A 11 6.43 5.18 25.70
CA LEU A 11 4.99 5.31 25.46
C LEU A 11 4.53 6.76 25.60
N ILE A 12 4.93 7.44 26.68
CA ILE A 12 4.58 8.85 26.91
C ILE A 12 5.12 9.73 25.77
N LEU A 13 6.37 9.52 25.36
CA LEU A 13 6.98 10.26 24.26
C LEU A 13 6.19 10.08 22.95
N ASN A 14 5.78 8.85 22.62
CA ASN A 14 4.98 8.58 21.43
C ASN A 14 3.62 9.30 21.47
N VAL A 15 2.95 9.27 22.63
CA VAL A 15 1.66 9.99 22.81
C VAL A 15 1.85 11.49 22.58
N ILE A 16 2.90 12.09 23.13
CA ILE A 16 3.20 13.51 22.96
C ILE A 16 3.45 13.85 21.48
N ILE A 17 4.23 13.03 20.77
CA ILE A 17 4.51 13.23 19.33
C ILE A 17 3.22 13.16 18.52
N ILE A 18 2.35 12.19 18.80
CA ILE A 18 1.06 12.02 18.11
C ILE A 18 0.16 13.25 18.34
N LEU A 19 0.05 13.72 19.58
CA LEU A 19 -0.74 14.91 19.91
C LEU A 19 -0.19 16.17 19.25
N TYR A 20 1.13 16.33 19.23
CA TYR A 20 1.79 17.45 18.55
C TYR A 20 1.54 17.44 17.04
N ALA A 21 1.66 16.26 16.41
CA ALA A 21 1.40 16.09 14.99
C ALA A 21 -0.07 16.37 14.62
N PHE A 22 -1.02 15.99 15.48
CA PHE A 22 -2.45 16.25 15.28
C PHE A 22 -2.79 17.75 15.24
N ILE A 23 -2.04 18.59 15.96
CA ILE A 23 -2.28 20.04 16.01
C ILE A 23 -1.74 20.74 14.76
N ILE A 24 -0.61 20.27 14.22
CA ILE A 24 0.12 20.97 13.15
C ILE A 24 -0.32 20.51 11.76
N VAL A 25 -0.58 19.22 11.61
CA VAL A 25 -0.83 18.61 10.31
C VAL A 25 -2.33 18.67 10.00
N PRO A 26 -2.74 19.05 8.78
CA PRO A 26 -4.13 18.93 8.35
C PRO A 26 -4.71 17.55 8.64
N TYR A 27 -5.93 17.51 9.16
CA TYR A 27 -6.55 16.27 9.63
C TYR A 27 -6.60 15.17 8.55
N THR A 28 -6.74 15.54 7.27
CA THR A 28 -6.76 14.58 6.16
C THR A 28 -5.45 13.79 6.07
N TRP A 29 -4.32 14.47 6.17
CA TRP A 29 -3.00 13.85 6.06
C TRP A 29 -2.64 13.11 7.32
N PHE A 30 -2.94 13.70 8.49
CA PHE A 30 -2.74 13.04 9.78
C PHE A 30 -3.49 11.70 9.83
N LEU A 31 -4.78 11.70 9.47
CA LEU A 31 -5.59 10.47 9.45
C LEU A 31 -5.11 9.49 8.40
N THR A 32 -4.69 9.96 7.22
CA THR A 32 -4.15 9.06 6.18
C THR A 32 -2.92 8.31 6.68
N ILE A 33 -1.97 9.02 7.30
CA ILE A 33 -0.75 8.42 7.86
C ILE A 33 -1.11 7.48 9.02
N LEU A 34 -1.99 7.92 9.93
CA LEU A 34 -2.41 7.13 11.08
C LEU A 34 -3.08 5.80 10.65
N PHE A 35 -4.06 5.86 9.77
CA PHE A 35 -4.78 4.67 9.31
C PHE A 35 -3.91 3.77 8.43
N SER A 36 -2.99 4.33 7.65
CA SER A 36 -1.99 3.54 6.92
C SER A 36 -1.07 2.80 7.90
N ALA A 37 -0.58 3.48 8.93
CA ALA A 37 0.27 2.86 9.96
C ALA A 37 -0.47 1.74 10.73
N ILE A 38 -1.73 1.96 11.09
CA ILE A 38 -2.57 0.94 11.74
C ILE A 38 -2.77 -0.26 10.80
N LEU A 39 -3.06 -0.01 9.52
CA LEU A 39 -3.27 -1.07 8.52
C LEU A 39 -2.01 -1.93 8.34
N TYR A 40 -0.85 -1.31 8.09
CA TYR A 40 0.41 -2.05 7.96
C TYR A 40 0.82 -2.74 9.28
N GLY A 41 0.57 -2.08 10.42
CA GLY A 41 0.79 -2.65 11.75
C GLY A 41 -0.06 -3.89 12.02
N ALA A 42 -1.33 -3.88 11.62
CA ALA A 42 -2.25 -5.01 11.77
C ALA A 42 -1.96 -6.15 10.78
N LEU A 43 -1.53 -5.83 9.55
CA LEU A 43 -1.15 -6.82 8.54
C LEU A 43 0.15 -7.55 8.89
N SER A 44 1.09 -6.90 9.58
CA SER A 44 2.41 -7.47 9.89
C SER A 44 2.35 -8.80 10.67
N PRO A 45 1.59 -8.92 11.79
CA PRO A 45 1.38 -10.19 12.48
C PRO A 45 0.76 -11.27 11.59
N LEU A 46 -0.21 -10.91 10.73
CA LEU A 46 -0.88 -11.85 9.84
C LEU A 46 0.09 -12.41 8.79
N ILE A 47 0.87 -11.52 8.15
CA ILE A 47 1.92 -11.88 7.18
C ILE A 47 2.92 -12.84 7.81
N SER A 48 3.37 -12.52 9.04
CA SER A 48 4.33 -13.36 9.76
C SER A 48 3.74 -14.72 10.17
N ALA A 49 2.53 -14.74 10.73
CA ALA A 49 1.85 -15.96 11.15
C ALA A 49 1.58 -16.92 9.98
N ARG A 50 1.29 -16.38 8.79
CA ARG A 50 0.99 -17.16 7.57
C ARG A 50 2.21 -17.39 6.68
N ARG A 51 3.39 -16.89 7.05
CA ARG A 51 4.65 -16.95 6.27
C ARG A 51 4.53 -16.40 4.84
N ILE A 52 3.71 -15.37 4.64
CA ILE A 52 3.46 -14.75 3.32
C ILE A 52 4.45 -13.59 3.10
N TYR A 53 5.74 -13.82 3.36
CA TYR A 53 6.76 -12.76 3.33
C TYR A 53 7.00 -12.21 1.92
N PHE A 54 6.82 -13.05 0.88
CA PHE A 54 6.91 -12.63 -0.51
C PHE A 54 5.97 -11.46 -0.82
N LEU A 55 4.72 -11.55 -0.35
CA LEU A 55 3.70 -10.54 -0.59
C LEU A 55 4.06 -9.19 0.06
N ALA A 56 4.70 -9.24 1.24
CA ALA A 56 5.13 -8.03 1.94
C ALA A 56 6.24 -7.29 1.18
N ALA A 57 7.16 -8.03 0.56
CA ALA A 57 8.26 -7.47 -0.22
C ALA A 57 7.79 -6.93 -1.58
N GLU A 58 6.84 -7.60 -2.22
CA GLU A 58 6.38 -7.24 -3.57
C GLU A 58 5.26 -6.19 -3.59
N ALA A 59 4.46 -6.10 -2.53
CA ALA A 59 3.28 -5.23 -2.48
C ALA A 59 3.53 -3.77 -2.92
N PRO A 60 4.63 -3.10 -2.53
CA PRO A 60 4.93 -1.74 -2.99
C PRO A 60 5.18 -1.67 -4.51
N HIS A 61 5.79 -2.69 -5.11
CA HIS A 61 6.08 -2.71 -6.54
C HIS A 61 4.83 -3.07 -7.36
N ILE A 62 4.02 -4.00 -6.84
CA ILE A 62 2.72 -4.36 -7.45
C ILE A 62 1.79 -3.15 -7.42
N SER A 63 1.70 -2.43 -6.31
CA SER A 63 0.82 -1.27 -6.19
C SER A 63 1.22 -0.16 -7.17
N LEU A 64 2.51 0.15 -7.27
CA LEU A 64 3.03 1.16 -8.18
C LEU A 64 2.74 0.82 -9.65
N LEU A 65 3.04 -0.42 -10.07
CA LEU A 65 2.76 -0.87 -11.43
C LEU A 65 1.25 -0.82 -11.72
N SER A 66 0.43 -1.27 -10.77
CA SER A 66 -1.02 -1.35 -10.95
C SER A 66 -1.66 0.02 -11.07
N VAL A 67 -1.19 1.02 -10.32
CA VAL A 67 -1.64 2.41 -10.46
C VAL A 67 -1.27 2.97 -11.83
N ALA A 68 -0.01 2.78 -12.26
CA ALA A 68 0.44 3.27 -13.57
C ALA A 68 -0.32 2.62 -14.73
N LEU A 69 -0.50 1.30 -14.70
CA LEU A 69 -1.31 0.57 -15.67
C LEU A 69 -2.79 0.95 -15.56
N GLY A 70 -3.31 1.18 -14.36
CA GLY A 70 -4.71 1.58 -14.14
C GLY A 70 -5.07 2.86 -14.87
N ILE A 71 -4.17 3.86 -14.87
CA ILE A 71 -4.35 5.09 -15.66
C ILE A 71 -4.36 4.76 -17.16
N ILE A 72 -3.46 3.90 -17.64
CA ILE A 72 -3.42 3.51 -19.06
C ILE A 72 -4.72 2.81 -19.46
N PHE A 73 -5.17 1.83 -18.67
CA PHE A 73 -6.38 1.06 -18.93
C PHE A 73 -7.64 1.92 -18.87
N TYR A 74 -7.74 2.85 -17.93
CA TYR A 74 -8.85 3.80 -17.88
C TYR A 74 -8.98 4.61 -19.18
N ASN A 75 -7.86 5.06 -19.73
CA ASN A 75 -7.84 5.85 -20.97
C ASN A 75 -8.12 5.03 -22.24
N VAL A 76 -7.92 3.70 -22.21
CA VAL A 76 -8.23 2.80 -23.35
C VAL A 76 -9.63 2.20 -23.23
N LEU A 77 -10.05 1.86 -22.01
CA LEU A 77 -11.31 1.20 -21.66
C LEU A 77 -11.92 1.91 -20.43
N PRO A 78 -12.68 3.01 -20.63
CA PRO A 78 -13.26 3.82 -19.56
C PRO A 78 -14.53 3.17 -18.97
N ILE A 79 -14.48 1.86 -18.70
CA ILE A 79 -15.57 1.08 -18.11
C ILE A 79 -15.50 1.14 -16.58
N LEU A 80 -14.28 1.16 -16.04
CA LEU A 80 -13.98 1.24 -14.60
C LEU A 80 -13.19 2.52 -14.32
N SER A 81 -13.22 3.00 -13.07
CA SER A 81 -12.36 4.12 -12.66
C SER A 81 -10.88 3.73 -12.61
N GLU A 82 -9.97 4.71 -12.62
CA GLU A 82 -8.53 4.49 -12.47
C GLU A 82 -8.19 3.63 -11.25
N PHE A 83 -8.81 3.94 -10.10
CA PHE A 83 -8.66 3.18 -8.85
C PHE A 83 -9.16 1.74 -8.98
N SER A 84 -10.33 1.53 -9.59
CA SER A 84 -10.89 0.18 -9.78
C SER A 84 -10.04 -0.66 -10.74
N TRP A 85 -9.51 -0.07 -11.81
CA TRP A 85 -8.55 -0.75 -12.67
C TRP A 85 -7.27 -1.13 -11.93
N ALA A 86 -6.72 -0.21 -11.12
CA ALA A 86 -5.55 -0.50 -10.30
C ALA A 86 -5.79 -1.64 -9.30
N LEU A 87 -6.97 -1.71 -8.67
CA LEU A 87 -7.34 -2.83 -7.79
C LEU A 87 -7.45 -4.15 -8.53
N VAL A 88 -8.08 -4.18 -9.71
CA VAL A 88 -8.21 -5.41 -10.50
C VAL A 88 -6.83 -5.92 -10.94
N LEU A 89 -5.96 -5.02 -11.41
CA LEU A 89 -4.62 -5.36 -11.85
C LEU A 89 -3.73 -5.83 -10.69
N SER A 90 -3.82 -5.21 -9.52
CA SER A 90 -3.05 -5.64 -8.35
C SER A 90 -3.48 -7.03 -7.90
N LEU A 91 -4.79 -7.32 -7.87
CA LEU A 91 -5.30 -8.66 -7.59
C LEU A 91 -4.79 -9.68 -8.60
N ILE A 92 -4.87 -9.39 -9.90
CA ILE A 92 -4.36 -10.29 -10.96
C ILE A 92 -2.88 -10.61 -10.72
N LEU A 93 -2.05 -9.59 -10.49
CA LEU A 93 -0.61 -9.76 -10.25
C LEU A 93 -0.36 -10.62 -9.00
N ILE A 94 -1.02 -10.31 -7.88
CA ILE A 94 -0.90 -11.09 -6.64
C ILE A 94 -1.29 -12.55 -6.86
N TYR A 95 -2.39 -12.82 -7.58
CA TYR A 95 -2.84 -14.18 -7.86
C TYR A 95 -1.90 -14.94 -8.79
N VAL A 96 -1.32 -14.29 -9.79
CA VAL A 96 -0.31 -14.90 -10.67
C VAL A 96 0.90 -15.35 -9.87
N ILE A 97 1.39 -14.50 -8.96
CA ILE A 97 2.52 -14.81 -8.08
C ILE A 97 2.17 -15.95 -7.12
N ALA A 98 1.04 -15.84 -6.44
CA ALA A 98 0.57 -16.87 -5.52
C ALA A 98 0.36 -18.22 -6.23
N PHE A 99 -0.11 -18.20 -7.48
CA PHE A 99 -0.25 -19.39 -8.30
C PHE A 99 1.10 -20.00 -8.68
N ALA A 100 2.07 -19.18 -9.08
CA ALA A 100 3.44 -19.60 -9.38
C ALA A 100 4.10 -20.32 -8.19
N ILE A 101 3.97 -19.73 -6.99
CA ILE A 101 4.47 -20.33 -5.74
C ILE A 101 3.70 -21.63 -5.43
N ARG A 102 2.38 -21.64 -5.58
CA ARG A 102 1.56 -22.84 -5.37
C ARG A 102 1.92 -23.98 -6.33
N TRP A 103 2.41 -23.67 -7.53
CA TRP A 103 2.88 -24.66 -8.50
C TRP A 103 4.25 -25.26 -8.14
N GLY A 104 4.88 -24.82 -7.05
CA GLY A 104 6.13 -25.37 -6.55
C GLY A 104 7.38 -24.62 -7.02
N LEU A 105 7.22 -23.42 -7.61
CA LEU A 105 8.35 -22.53 -7.84
C LEU A 105 8.87 -21.98 -6.52
N ASP A 106 10.19 -21.83 -6.43
CA ASP A 106 10.85 -21.29 -5.24
C ASP A 106 10.35 -19.86 -4.96
N PRO A 107 9.78 -19.57 -3.78
CA PRO A 107 9.29 -18.25 -3.42
C PRO A 107 10.33 -17.14 -3.58
N ASP A 108 11.62 -17.40 -3.31
CA ASP A 108 12.67 -16.39 -3.38
C ASP A 108 12.98 -16.02 -4.84
N VAL A 109 12.94 -17.02 -5.72
CA VAL A 109 13.12 -16.82 -7.17
C VAL A 109 11.93 -16.08 -7.77
N VAL A 110 10.71 -16.50 -7.42
CA VAL A 110 9.49 -15.81 -7.89
C VAL A 110 9.45 -14.37 -7.39
N THR A 111 9.81 -14.14 -6.13
CA THR A 111 9.84 -12.81 -5.52
C THR A 111 10.82 -11.89 -6.24
N SER A 112 12.07 -12.33 -6.40
CA SER A 112 13.11 -11.52 -7.06
C SER A 112 12.77 -11.23 -8.53
N ALA A 113 12.27 -12.22 -9.27
CA ALA A 113 11.84 -12.04 -10.64
C ALA A 113 10.67 -11.04 -10.75
N THR A 114 9.68 -11.16 -9.87
CA THR A 114 8.50 -10.29 -9.89
C THR A 114 8.84 -8.87 -9.47
N VAL A 115 9.67 -8.66 -8.45
CA VAL A 115 10.17 -7.33 -8.08
C VAL A 115 10.91 -6.69 -9.25
N ALA A 116 11.82 -7.42 -9.91
CA ALA A 116 12.56 -6.89 -11.06
C ALA A 116 11.62 -6.53 -12.23
N PHE A 117 10.67 -7.40 -12.54
CA PHE A 117 9.67 -7.18 -13.59
C PHE A 117 8.77 -5.98 -13.27
N THR A 118 8.22 -5.92 -12.06
CA THR A 118 7.29 -4.85 -11.65
C THR A 118 7.99 -3.51 -11.51
N ALA A 119 9.22 -3.46 -11.00
CA ALA A 119 10.01 -2.23 -10.92
C ALA A 119 10.34 -1.68 -12.32
N SER A 120 10.89 -2.51 -13.22
CA SER A 120 11.22 -2.08 -14.58
C SER A 120 9.98 -1.69 -15.38
N SER A 121 8.90 -2.47 -15.28
CA SER A 121 7.63 -2.18 -15.94
C SER A 121 6.97 -0.92 -15.38
N SER A 122 7.10 -0.64 -14.08
CA SER A 122 6.57 0.58 -13.48
C SER A 122 7.23 1.82 -14.06
N ILE A 123 8.55 1.80 -14.23
CA ILE A 123 9.29 2.92 -14.85
C ILE A 123 8.77 3.16 -16.26
N ILE A 124 8.66 2.10 -17.08
CA ILE A 124 8.16 2.20 -18.45
C ILE A 124 6.72 2.74 -18.48
N ALA A 125 5.83 2.18 -17.66
CA ALA A 125 4.43 2.56 -17.60
C ALA A 125 4.28 4.02 -17.16
N ILE A 126 4.98 4.45 -16.11
CA ILE A 126 4.91 5.83 -15.63
C ILE A 126 5.47 6.81 -16.66
N SER A 127 6.61 6.49 -17.29
CA SER A 127 7.16 7.31 -18.37
C SER A 127 6.17 7.44 -19.53
N TYR A 128 5.46 6.36 -19.88
CA TYR A 128 4.41 6.41 -20.89
C TYR A 128 3.24 7.30 -20.48
N VAL A 129 2.75 7.15 -19.24
CA VAL A 129 1.61 7.93 -18.75
C VAL A 129 1.93 9.42 -18.77
N LEU A 130 3.10 9.82 -18.30
CA LEU A 130 3.51 11.24 -18.30
C LEU A 130 3.74 11.81 -19.70
N SER A 131 4.19 10.98 -20.64
CA SER A 131 4.42 11.43 -22.02
C SER A 131 3.11 11.63 -22.78
N LYS A 132 2.08 10.87 -22.44
CA LYS A 132 0.82 10.80 -23.21
C LYS A 132 -0.36 11.49 -22.55
N TYR A 133 -0.40 11.54 -21.22
CA TYR A 133 -1.52 12.09 -20.45
C TYR A 133 -1.07 13.28 -19.61
N SER A 134 -1.93 14.30 -19.53
CA SER A 134 -1.70 15.47 -18.67
C SER A 134 -2.05 15.11 -17.22
N ILE A 135 -1.11 14.52 -16.48
CA ILE A 135 -1.30 14.23 -15.06
C ILE A 135 -1.06 15.51 -14.24
N LYS A 136 -1.92 15.78 -13.25
CA LYS A 136 -1.76 16.91 -12.33
C LYS A 136 -0.62 16.72 -11.30
N TYR A 137 -0.15 15.50 -11.11
CA TYR A 137 0.73 15.12 -10.01
C TYR A 137 2.17 14.86 -10.47
N ASN A 138 3.13 15.20 -9.61
CA ASN A 138 4.54 14.90 -9.86
C ASN A 138 4.80 13.39 -9.70
N LEU A 139 5.58 12.83 -10.62
CA LEU A 139 6.08 11.46 -10.63
C LEU A 139 6.67 11.05 -9.27
N TRP A 140 7.44 11.95 -8.67
CA TRP A 140 8.05 11.76 -7.35
C TRP A 140 7.02 11.59 -6.24
N SER A 141 5.91 12.33 -6.30
CA SER A 141 4.86 12.24 -5.31
C SER A 141 4.11 10.89 -5.36
N ILE A 142 3.99 10.29 -6.55
CA ILE A 142 3.41 8.95 -6.70
C ILE A 142 4.39 7.88 -6.18
N ILE A 143 5.67 7.97 -6.54
CA ILE A 143 6.69 6.99 -6.13
C ILE A 143 6.96 7.03 -4.62
N LEU A 144 7.02 8.21 -4.01
CA LEU A 144 7.26 8.38 -2.57
C LEU A 144 6.01 8.14 -1.72
N GLY A 145 4.82 8.03 -2.34
CA GLY A 145 3.56 7.90 -1.61
C GLY A 145 3.24 9.17 -0.82
N ASP A 146 3.22 10.31 -1.49
CA ASP A 146 2.99 11.63 -0.89
C ASP A 146 1.57 11.74 -0.30
N PRO A 147 1.42 11.78 1.04
CA PRO A 147 0.11 11.84 1.67
C PRO A 147 -0.62 13.16 1.38
N LEU A 148 0.08 14.19 0.90
CA LEU A 148 -0.51 15.48 0.55
C LEU A 148 -1.44 15.37 -0.66
N LEU A 149 -1.27 14.34 -1.50
CA LEU A 149 -2.13 14.09 -2.65
C LEU A 149 -3.48 13.47 -2.29
N THR A 150 -3.62 12.98 -1.05
CA THR A 150 -4.79 12.22 -0.61
C THR A 150 -6.03 13.12 -0.55
N THR A 151 -7.05 12.74 -1.30
CA THR A 151 -8.37 13.35 -1.28
C THR A 151 -9.22 12.82 -0.13
N ARG A 152 -10.32 13.52 0.19
CA ARG A 152 -11.23 13.08 1.26
C ARG A 152 -11.89 11.73 0.94
N ASP A 153 -12.21 11.49 -0.32
CA ASP A 153 -12.84 10.26 -0.76
C ASP A 153 -11.90 9.06 -0.59
N GLU A 154 -10.62 9.23 -0.95
CA GLU A 154 -9.58 8.22 -0.72
C GLU A 154 -9.36 7.95 0.76
N LEU A 155 -9.42 8.98 1.61
CA LEU A 155 -9.35 8.83 3.06
C LEU A 155 -10.51 7.98 3.60
N TYR A 156 -11.74 8.20 3.14
CA TYR A 156 -12.88 7.38 3.56
C TYR A 156 -12.74 5.92 3.13
N VAL A 157 -12.22 5.68 1.92
CA VAL A 157 -11.92 4.33 1.43
C VAL A 157 -10.84 3.67 2.30
N LEU A 158 -9.75 4.38 2.62
CA LEU A 158 -8.69 3.89 3.50
C LEU A 158 -9.24 3.52 4.87
N ILE A 159 -10.04 4.39 5.50
CA ILE A 159 -10.68 4.12 6.79
C ILE A 159 -11.53 2.84 6.71
N GLY A 160 -12.36 2.71 5.67
CA GLY A 160 -13.19 1.53 5.44
C GLY A 160 -12.38 0.24 5.32
N ILE A 161 -11.32 0.26 4.51
CA ILE A 161 -10.42 -0.89 4.33
C ILE A 161 -9.70 -1.23 5.64
N SER A 162 -9.24 -0.23 6.40
CA SER A 162 -8.60 -0.44 7.70
C SER A 162 -9.50 -1.14 8.69
N PHE A 163 -10.79 -0.77 8.77
CA PHE A 163 -11.74 -1.47 9.63
C PHE A 163 -11.96 -2.92 9.17
N ILE A 164 -12.13 -3.17 7.87
CA ILE A 164 -12.29 -4.52 7.34
C ILE A 164 -11.08 -5.40 7.68
N VAL A 165 -9.87 -4.89 7.42
CA VAL A 165 -8.62 -5.61 7.72
C VAL A 165 -8.50 -5.87 9.20
N PHE A 166 -8.76 -4.88 10.05
CA PHE A 166 -8.68 -5.04 11.50
C PHE A 166 -9.68 -6.08 12.01
N SER A 167 -10.94 -6.06 11.53
CA SER A 167 -11.94 -7.07 11.85
C SER A 167 -11.54 -8.47 11.38
N MET A 168 -10.94 -8.59 10.19
CA MET A 168 -10.41 -9.87 9.70
C MET A 168 -9.26 -10.39 10.55
N VAL A 169 -8.32 -9.52 10.94
CA VAL A 169 -7.19 -9.88 11.81
C VAL A 169 -7.72 -10.37 13.16
N LEU A 170 -8.65 -9.64 13.79
CA LEU A 170 -9.29 -10.06 15.04
C LEU A 170 -10.12 -11.35 14.93
N TYR A 171 -10.63 -11.68 13.75
CA TYR A 171 -11.35 -12.94 13.54
C TYR A 171 -10.39 -14.14 13.38
N ILE A 172 -9.19 -13.91 12.85
CA ILE A 172 -8.21 -14.96 12.57
C ILE A 172 -7.39 -15.32 13.81
N PHE A 173 -7.12 -14.37 14.70
CA PHE A 173 -6.38 -14.53 15.96
C PHE A 173 -7.32 -14.74 17.14
#